data_AF-A0A9E2EIN6-F1
#
_entry.id   AF-A0A9E2EIN6-F1
#
_cell.length_a   1.000
_cell.length_b   1.000
_cell.length_c   1.000
_cell.angle_alpha   90.00
_cell.angle_beta   90.00
_cell.angle_gamma   90.00
#
_symmetry.space_group_name_H-M   'P 1'
#
loop_
_entity.id
_entity.type
_entity.pdbx_description
1 polymer ?
#
loop_
_entity_poly.entity_id
_entity_poly.type
_entity_poly.pdbx_seq_one_letter_code
_entity_poly.pdbx_strand_id
1 'polypeptide(L)'
;MSGSLMIQRVTDAAITINGEAYSQNIALTPEEVLANWAAKPVADLAEADFEYLLSKTPEIVLLGTGRQNLFPPRELLFAFARRGIGLESMDTAAAARTFNVLATEGRQVAAVLYL
;
A
#
# COMPACT_ATOMS: atom_id res chain seq x y z
N MET A 1 3.19 -13.58 -20.05
CA MET A 1 3.94 -13.11 -18.86
C MET A 1 3.43 -11.71 -18.59
N SER A 2 2.52 -11.53 -17.63
CA SER A 2 2.09 -10.18 -17.25
C SER A 2 3.21 -9.57 -16.41
N GLY A 3 3.70 -8.39 -16.77
CA GLY A 3 4.71 -7.69 -15.97
C GLY A 3 4.12 -7.22 -14.65
N SER A 4 4.95 -7.12 -13.61
CA SER A 4 4.56 -6.49 -12.34
C SER A 4 4.18 -5.02 -12.57
N LEU A 5 3.16 -4.56 -11.85
CA LEU A 5 2.89 -3.14 -11.70
C LEU A 5 4.06 -2.46 -11.01
N MET A 6 4.46 -1.31 -11.53
CA MET A 6 5.55 -0.51 -11.00
C MET A 6 5.08 0.92 -10.77
N ILE A 7 5.39 1.45 -9.60
CA ILE A 7 5.13 2.86 -9.27
C ILE A 7 6.26 3.69 -9.84
N GLN A 8 5.98 4.50 -10.85
CA GLN A 8 6.97 5.25 -11.59
C GLN A 8 7.21 6.65 -10.99
N ARG A 9 6.16 7.25 -10.42
CA ARG A 9 6.23 8.63 -9.90
C ARG A 9 5.25 8.83 -8.75
N VAL A 10 5.68 9.58 -7.75
CA VAL A 10 4.85 10.06 -6.65
C VAL A 10 5.01 11.58 -6.58
N THR A 11 3.90 12.31 -6.56
CA THR A 11 3.85 13.75 -6.27
C THR A 11 2.74 14.04 -5.27
N ASP A 12 2.67 15.29 -4.81
CA ASP A 12 1.60 15.77 -3.91
C ASP A 12 0.18 15.67 -4.51
N ALA A 13 0.04 15.37 -5.81
CA ALA A 13 -1.25 15.36 -6.51
C ALA A 13 -1.58 14.02 -7.18
N ALA A 14 -0.58 13.18 -7.44
CA ALA A 14 -0.82 11.92 -8.13
C ALA A 14 0.29 10.87 -7.89
N ILE A 15 -0.12 9.60 -7.96
CA ILE A 15 0.77 8.45 -8.08
C ILE A 15 0.63 7.92 -9.51
N THR A 16 1.76 7.74 -10.21
CA THR A 16 1.78 7.18 -11.56
C THR A 16 2.24 5.72 -11.50
N ILE A 17 1.39 4.80 -11.97
CA ILE A 17 1.63 3.35 -11.99
C ILE A 17 1.54 2.89 -13.45
N ASN A 18 2.61 2.29 -13.97
CA ASN A 18 2.68 1.83 -15.36
C ASN A 18 2.13 2.83 -16.41
N GLY A 19 2.39 4.13 -16.22
CA GLY A 19 1.96 5.21 -17.11
C GLY A 19 0.59 5.82 -16.82
N GLU A 20 -0.23 5.21 -15.96
CA GLU A 20 -1.53 5.75 -15.54
C GLU A 20 -1.40 6.56 -14.24
N ALA A 21 -2.03 7.73 -14.19
CA ALA A 21 -1.99 8.62 -13.04
C ALA A 21 -3.26 8.54 -12.19
N TYR A 22 -3.08 8.32 -10.88
CA TYR A 22 -4.14 8.23 -9.89
C TYR A 22 -4.05 9.43 -8.95
N SER A 23 -5.14 10.20 -8.84
CA SER A 23 -5.22 11.42 -8.01
C SER A 23 -6.01 11.20 -6.71
N GLN A 24 -6.05 9.98 -6.22
CA GLN A 24 -6.69 9.59 -4.97
C GLN A 24 -5.88 8.49 -4.28
N ASN A 25 -6.22 8.19 -3.03
CA ASN A 25 -5.65 7.07 -2.30
C ASN A 25 -5.85 5.76 -3.09
N ILE A 26 -4.81 4.95 -3.13
CA ILE A 26 -4.79 3.74 -3.95
C ILE A 26 -4.25 2.57 -3.17
N ALA A 27 -4.87 1.40 -3.37
CA ALA A 27 -4.30 0.13 -2.96
C ALA A 27 -3.87 -0.66 -4.21
N LEU A 28 -2.77 -1.40 -4.10
CA LEU A 28 -2.23 -2.18 -5.21
C LEU A 28 -1.44 -3.39 -4.73
N THR A 29 -1.32 -4.35 -5.65
CA THR A 29 -0.41 -5.51 -5.62
C THR A 29 0.46 -5.46 -6.88
N PRO A 30 1.51 -6.29 -7.01
CA PRO A 30 2.24 -6.46 -8.25
C PRO A 30 1.34 -6.83 -9.45
N GLU A 31 0.20 -7.47 -9.23
CA GLU A 31 -0.67 -7.98 -10.28
C GLU A 31 -1.77 -7.00 -10.70
N GLU A 32 -2.30 -6.21 -9.75
CA GLU A 32 -3.44 -5.35 -10.00
C GLU A 32 -3.46 -4.10 -9.11
N VAL A 33 -4.02 -3.03 -9.67
CA VAL A 33 -4.49 -1.87 -8.93
C VAL A 33 -5.87 -2.21 -8.39
N LEU A 34 -6.03 -2.13 -7.07
CA LEU A 34 -7.31 -2.41 -6.42
C LEU A 34 -8.23 -1.16 -6.38
N ALA A 35 -7.67 0.02 -6.69
CA ALA A 35 -8.28 1.36 -6.80
C ALA A 35 -9.17 1.79 -5.61
N ASN A 36 -9.42 3.10 -5.50
CA ASN A 36 -10.42 3.70 -4.61
C ASN A 36 -10.31 3.27 -3.13
N TRP A 37 -9.10 3.31 -2.55
CA TRP A 37 -8.97 3.10 -1.12
C TRP A 37 -9.71 4.22 -0.37
N ALA A 38 -10.58 3.86 0.57
CA ALA A 38 -11.41 4.83 1.27
C ALA A 38 -10.55 5.92 1.93
N ALA A 39 -11.01 7.18 1.87
CA ALA A 39 -10.30 8.36 2.39
C ALA A 39 -10.35 8.46 3.94
N LYS A 40 -10.29 7.33 4.64
CA LYS A 40 -10.28 7.27 6.09
C LYS A 40 -8.90 7.73 6.61
N PRO A 41 -8.82 8.60 7.63
CA PRO A 41 -7.54 8.98 8.22
C PRO A 41 -6.76 7.75 8.69
N VAL A 42 -5.42 7.79 8.58
CA VAL A 42 -4.55 6.68 8.98
C VAL A 42 -4.80 6.25 10.43
N ALA A 43 -5.04 7.22 11.32
CA ALA A 43 -5.31 6.99 12.74
C ALA A 43 -6.66 6.28 13.02
N ASP A 44 -7.56 6.22 12.03
CA ASP A 44 -8.86 5.58 12.17
C ASP A 44 -8.90 4.22 11.47
N LEU A 45 -7.83 3.81 10.77
CA LEU A 45 -7.78 2.55 10.04
C LEU A 45 -7.97 1.35 10.97
N ALA A 46 -8.83 0.43 10.53
CA ALA A 46 -9.12 -0.83 11.19
C ALA A 46 -8.87 -1.99 10.22
N GLU A 47 -8.73 -3.20 10.76
CA GLU A 47 -8.47 -4.41 9.97
C GLU A 47 -9.52 -4.63 8.86
N ALA A 48 -10.79 -4.30 9.15
CA ALA A 48 -11.90 -4.41 8.20
C ALA A 48 -11.69 -3.56 6.93
N ASP A 49 -10.96 -2.44 7.03
CA ASP A 49 -10.67 -1.59 5.87
C ASP A 49 -9.77 -2.33 4.86
N PHE A 50 -9.03 -3.37 5.29
CA PHE A 50 -8.07 -4.14 4.50
C PHE A 50 -8.59 -5.47 3.97
N GLU A 51 -9.85 -5.84 4.18
CA GLU A 51 -10.37 -7.18 3.84
C GLU A 51 -10.06 -7.60 2.39
N TYR A 52 -10.33 -6.72 1.42
CA TYR A 52 -10.07 -7.02 0.01
C TYR A 52 -8.57 -7.09 -0.32
N LEU A 53 -7.73 -6.28 0.32
CA LEU A 53 -6.28 -6.35 0.17
C LEU A 53 -5.74 -7.66 0.74
N LEU A 54 -6.20 -8.03 1.93
CA LEU A 54 -5.79 -9.23 2.65
C LEU A 54 -6.26 -10.51 1.95
N SER A 55 -7.36 -10.46 1.17
CA SER A 55 -7.78 -11.60 0.35
C SER A 55 -6.81 -11.93 -0.79
N LYS A 56 -5.87 -11.02 -1.11
CA LYS A 56 -4.75 -11.26 -2.04
C LYS A 56 -3.54 -11.92 -1.39
N THR A 57 -3.67 -12.32 -0.12
CA THR A 57 -2.66 -13.03 0.67
C THR A 57 -1.26 -12.40 0.67
N PRO A 58 -1.11 -11.08 0.90
CA PRO A 58 0.21 -10.47 0.99
C PRO A 58 0.97 -10.98 2.23
N GLU A 59 2.28 -11.13 2.10
CA GLU A 59 3.20 -11.34 3.21
C GLU A 59 3.52 -10.01 3.92
N ILE A 60 3.52 -8.90 3.16
CA ILE A 60 3.88 -7.57 3.63
C ILE A 60 2.89 -6.56 3.03
N VAL A 61 2.40 -5.64 3.87
CA VAL A 61 1.62 -4.47 3.46
C VAL A 61 2.38 -3.21 3.82
N LEU A 62 2.64 -2.39 2.80
CA LEU A 62 3.25 -1.08 2.93
C LEU A 62 2.17 -0.01 3.01
N LEU A 63 2.09 0.70 4.12
CA LEU A 63 1.18 1.81 4.32
C LEU A 63 1.93 3.13 4.08
N GLY A 64 1.77 3.69 2.87
CA GLY A 64 2.24 5.03 2.52
C GLY A 64 1.25 6.07 3.02
N THR A 65 1.67 6.91 3.96
CA THR A 65 0.76 7.82 4.70
C THR A 65 0.77 9.27 4.19
N GLY A 66 1.11 9.47 2.92
CA GLY A 66 1.25 10.77 2.28
C GLY A 66 2.65 11.35 2.47
N ARG A 67 2.75 12.66 2.70
CA ARG A 67 4.04 13.39 2.76
C ARG A 67 4.86 13.09 4.01
N GLN A 68 4.23 12.60 5.07
CA GLN A 68 4.86 12.32 6.35
C GLN A 68 4.51 10.90 6.77
N ASN A 69 5.43 10.25 7.48
CA ASN A 69 5.13 8.99 8.12
C ASN A 69 4.15 9.20 9.28
N LEU A 70 3.01 8.52 9.23
CA LEU A 70 2.04 8.46 10.31
C LEU A 70 1.96 7.02 10.80
N PHE A 71 1.84 6.87 12.12
CA PHE A 71 1.71 5.53 12.70
C PHE A 71 0.25 5.08 12.68
N PRO A 72 -0.03 3.86 12.19
CA PRO A 72 -1.36 3.27 12.29
C PRO A 72 -1.72 2.94 13.74
N PRO A 73 -3.01 2.71 14.05
CA PRO A 73 -3.44 2.22 15.35
C PRO A 73 -2.71 0.96 15.78
N ARG A 74 -2.43 0.84 17.08
CA ARG A 74 -1.74 -0.33 17.64
C ARG A 74 -2.54 -1.61 17.41
N GLU A 75 -3.86 -1.50 17.48
CA GLU A 75 -4.81 -2.57 17.23
C GLU A 75 -4.66 -3.12 15.81
N LEU A 76 -4.42 -2.24 14.83
CA LEU A 76 -4.19 -2.63 13.44
C LEU A 76 -2.86 -3.39 13.29
N LEU A 77 -1.78 -2.89 13.91
CA LEU A 77 -0.50 -3.59 13.93
C LEU A 77 -0.62 -5.00 14.53
N PHE A 78 -1.36 -5.14 15.64
CA PHE A 78 -1.60 -6.45 16.26
C PHE A 78 -2.46 -7.36 15.39
N ALA A 79 -3.48 -6.83 14.71
CA ALA A 79 -4.32 -7.59 13.80
C ALA A 79 -3.49 -8.21 12.65
N PHE A 80 -2.62 -7.41 12.03
CA PHE A 80 -1.71 -7.87 10.98
C PHE A 80 -0.70 -8.90 11.51
N ALA A 81 -0.08 -8.63 12.66
CA ALA A 81 0.87 -9.55 13.27
C ALA A 81 0.26 -10.92 13.60
N ARG A 82 -1.00 -10.96 14.08
CA ARG A 82 -1.73 -12.22 14.35
C ARG A 82 -1.95 -13.05 13.09
N ARG A 83 -1.99 -12.43 11.91
CA ARG A 83 -2.08 -13.10 10.61
C ARG A 83 -0.72 -13.50 10.04
N GLY A 84 0.37 -13.13 10.70
CA GLY A 84 1.74 -13.32 10.19
C GLY A 84 2.08 -12.39 9.03
N ILE A 85 1.37 -11.26 8.89
CA ILE A 85 1.55 -10.29 7.82
C ILE A 85 2.30 -9.08 8.39
N GLY A 86 3.38 -8.67 7.75
CA GLY A 86 4.11 -7.45 8.12
C GLY A 86 3.31 -6.21 7.72
N LEU A 87 3.08 -5.27 8.64
CA LEU A 87 2.53 -3.95 8.34
C LEU A 87 3.59 -2.89 8.63
N GLU A 88 4.04 -2.19 7.59
CA GLU A 88 5.06 -1.14 7.71
C GLU A 88 4.49 0.21 7.26
N SER A 89 4.58 1.23 8.11
CA SER A 89 4.16 2.59 7.77
C SER A 89 5.36 3.48 7.45
N MET A 90 5.23 4.26 6.37
CA MET A 90 6.23 5.22 5.91
C MET A 90 5.58 6.31 5.06
N ASP A 91 6.34 7.34 4.65
CA ASP A 91 5.82 8.29 3.65
C ASP A 91 5.56 7.58 2.30
N THR A 92 4.63 8.11 1.51
CA THR A 92 4.18 7.47 0.26
C THR A 92 5.31 7.31 -0.76
N ALA A 93 6.28 8.22 -0.80
CA ALA A 93 7.41 8.10 -1.72
C ALA A 93 8.39 6.98 -1.29
N ALA A 94 8.60 6.78 0.02
CA ALA A 94 9.31 5.61 0.54
C ALA A 94 8.54 4.32 0.26
N ALA A 95 7.24 4.27 0.56
CA ALA A 95 6.40 3.09 0.32
C ALA A 95 6.43 2.67 -1.16
N ALA A 96 6.36 3.63 -2.08
CA ALA A 96 6.45 3.35 -3.51
C ALA A 96 7.79 2.73 -3.94
N ARG A 97 8.91 3.21 -3.39
CA ARG A 97 10.25 2.65 -3.67
C ARG A 97 10.37 1.24 -3.11
N THR A 98 9.95 1.03 -1.86
CA THR A 98 10.01 -0.29 -1.20
C THR A 98 9.10 -1.29 -1.91
N PHE A 99 7.90 -0.87 -2.33
CA PHE A 99 6.98 -1.70 -3.10
C PHE A 99 7.66 -2.20 -4.38
N ASN A 100 8.26 -1.32 -5.17
CA ASN A 100 8.93 -1.70 -6.42
C ASN A 100 10.06 -2.71 -6.18
N VAL A 101 10.87 -2.51 -5.14
CA VAL A 101 11.95 -3.47 -4.79
C VAL A 101 11.37 -4.84 -4.48
N LEU A 102 10.41 -4.92 -3.55
CA LEU A 102 9.79 -6.18 -3.13
C LEU A 102 9.05 -6.87 -4.29
N ALA A 103 8.36 -6.10 -5.12
CA ALA A 103 7.69 -6.61 -6.31
C ALA A 103 8.69 -7.22 -7.31
N THR A 104 9.83 -6.55 -7.55
CA THR A 104 10.88 -7.09 -8.42
C THR A 104 11.58 -8.32 -7.85
N GLU A 105 11.62 -8.47 -6.53
CA GLU A 105 12.10 -9.67 -5.84
C GLU A 105 11.09 -10.82 -5.87
N GLY A 106 9.88 -10.61 -6.42
CA GLY A 106 8.83 -11.62 -6.46
C GLY A 106 8.17 -11.89 -5.11
N ARG A 107 8.29 -10.95 -4.17
CA ARG A 107 7.61 -11.03 -2.86
C ARG A 107 6.13 -10.72 -3.02
N GLN A 108 5.30 -11.38 -2.21
CA GLN A 108 3.87 -11.08 -2.10
C GLN A 108 3.66 -9.78 -1.30
N VAL A 109 3.99 -8.65 -1.91
CA VAL A 109 3.82 -7.32 -1.31
C VAL A 109 2.48 -6.74 -1.74
N ALA A 110 1.83 -6.00 -0.85
CA ALA A 110 0.77 -5.07 -1.22
C ALA A 110 1.09 -3.68 -0.66
N ALA A 111 0.48 -2.64 -1.23
CA ALA A 111 0.63 -1.29 -0.73
C ALA A 111 -0.71 -0.57 -0.68
N VAL A 112 -0.85 0.32 0.30
CA VAL A 112 -1.91 1.33 0.41
C VAL A 112 -1.22 2.67 0.48
N LEU A 113 -1.49 3.54 -0.49
CA LEU A 113 -0.77 4.78 -0.70
C LEU A 113 -1.73 5.96 -0.62
N TYR A 114 -1.52 6.80 0.38
CA TYR A 114 -2.22 8.06 0.56
C TYR A 114 -1.54 9.15 -0.26
N LEU A 115 -2.34 10.06 -0.81
CA LEU A 115 -1.87 11.31 -1.42
C LEU A 115 -1.95 12.46 -0.42
#